data_AF-A0A1H5QZC5-F1
#
_entry.id   AF-A0A1H5QZC5-F1
#
_cell.length_a   1.000
_cell.length_b   1.000
_cell.length_c   1.000
_cell.angle_alpha   90.00
_cell.angle_beta   90.00
_cell.angle_gamma   90.00
#
_symmetry.space_group_name_H-M   'P 1'
#
loop_
_entity.id
_entity.type
_entity.pdbx_description
1 polymer ?
#
loop_
_entity_poly.entity_id
_entity_poly.type
_entity_poly.pdbx_seq_one_letter_code
_entity_poly.pdbx_strand_id
1 'polypeptide(L)'
;MPNGYEASSEAMTRAQIRLADAADDPATEASKVAPTEIAAVDFGRVHQESFGKYKSGIDQIGAGMTGLSNALMNLSSGIGTAGSKYNAQEQDAGARANAAGSK
;
A
#
# COMPACT_ATOMS: atom_id res chain seq x y z
N MET A 1 18.65 4.91 29.43
CA MET A 1 17.25 5.24 29.10
C MET A 1 16.77 4.21 28.09
N PRO A 2 15.52 3.72 28.12
CA PRO A 2 15.05 2.80 27.09
C PRO A 2 14.99 3.56 25.75
N ASN A 3 15.53 2.97 24.69
CA ASN A 3 15.52 3.48 23.31
C ASN A 3 14.11 3.44 22.70
N GLY A 4 13.12 4.07 23.36
CA GLY A 4 11.71 4.02 22.96
C GLY A 4 11.46 4.55 21.54
N TYR A 5 12.37 5.35 20.99
CA TYR A 5 12.31 5.87 19.62
C TYR A 5 12.91 4.91 18.59
N GLU A 6 14.01 4.22 18.89
CA GLU A 6 14.60 3.17 18.04
C GLU A 6 13.63 1.98 17.85
N ALA A 7 12.91 1.59 18.91
CA ALA A 7 11.83 0.62 18.81
C ALA A 7 10.67 1.10 17.92
N SER A 8 10.45 2.41 17.82
CA SER A 8 9.39 3.01 16.98
C SER A 8 9.77 3.06 15.50
N SER A 9 11.04 3.34 15.17
CA SER A 9 11.49 3.40 13.77
C SER A 9 11.55 2.00 13.14
N GLU A 10 12.04 1.00 13.88
CA GLU A 10 11.96 -0.39 13.45
C GLU A 10 10.52 -0.87 13.23
N ALA A 11 9.60 -0.49 14.12
CA ALA A 11 8.19 -0.83 13.97
C ALA A 11 7.58 -0.16 12.72
N MET A 12 7.95 1.08 12.42
CA MET A 12 7.56 1.78 11.19
C MET A 12 8.12 1.10 9.94
N THR A 13 9.39 0.70 9.94
CA THR A 13 10.00 -0.04 8.82
C THR A 13 9.30 -1.39 8.59
N ARG A 14 9.00 -2.14 9.64
CA ARG A 14 8.24 -3.39 9.52
C ARG A 14 6.82 -3.16 9.00
N ALA A 15 6.16 -2.09 9.42
CA ALA A 15 4.83 -1.71 8.92
C ALA A 15 4.87 -1.30 7.44
N GLN A 16 5.88 -0.53 7.03
CA GLN A 16 6.14 -0.14 5.64
C GLN A 16 6.24 -1.38 4.74
N ILE A 17 7.07 -2.36 5.11
CA ILE A 17 7.29 -3.59 4.33
C ILE A 17 5.97 -4.35 4.19
N ARG A 18 5.27 -4.61 5.31
CA ARG A 18 3.99 -5.34 5.27
C ARG A 18 2.93 -4.66 4.41
N LEU A 19 2.89 -3.33 4.40
CA LEU A 19 1.96 -2.56 3.59
C LEU A 19 2.34 -2.59 2.10
N ALA A 20 3.63 -2.61 1.78
CA ALA A 20 4.11 -2.79 0.42
C ALA A 20 3.77 -4.19 -0.09
N ASP A 21 4.05 -5.23 0.69
CA ASP A 21 3.70 -6.62 0.34
C ASP A 21 2.18 -6.77 0.13
N ALA A 22 1.37 -6.18 1.02
CA ALA A 22 -0.09 -6.21 0.89
C ALA A 22 -0.61 -5.37 -0.29
N ALA A 23 0.19 -4.47 -0.85
CA ALA A 23 -0.20 -3.67 -2.01
C ALA A 23 -0.06 -4.46 -3.33
N ASP A 24 0.78 -5.49 -3.38
CA ASP A 24 1.00 -6.29 -4.58
C ASP A 24 -0.19 -7.21 -4.91
N ASP A 25 -0.87 -7.72 -3.87
CA ASP A 25 -1.98 -8.66 -4.00
C ASP A 25 -3.19 -8.05 -4.76
N PRO A 26 -3.74 -6.88 -4.39
CA PRO A 26 -4.90 -6.31 -5.08
C PRO A 26 -4.64 -6.03 -6.56
N ALA A 27 -3.48 -5.51 -6.92
CA ALA A 27 -3.15 -5.24 -8.33
C ALA A 27 -3.04 -6.53 -9.14
N THR A 28 -2.43 -7.58 -8.56
CA THR A 28 -2.33 -8.90 -9.17
C THR A 28 -3.70 -9.54 -9.35
N GLU A 29 -4.55 -9.53 -8.33
CA GLU A 29 -5.92 -10.07 -8.42
C GLU A 29 -6.80 -9.24 -9.39
N ALA A 30 -6.60 -7.92 -9.49
CA ALA A 30 -7.29 -7.08 -10.47
C ALA A 30 -7.06 -7.53 -11.91
N SER A 31 -5.82 -7.90 -12.24
CA SER A 31 -5.46 -8.37 -13.58
C SER A 31 -6.08 -9.73 -13.96
N LYS A 32 -6.51 -10.54 -12.97
CA LYS A 32 -7.16 -11.83 -13.23
C LYS A 32 -8.62 -11.69 -13.62
N VAL A 33 -9.26 -10.59 -13.23
CA VAL A 33 -10.69 -10.37 -13.46
C VAL A 33 -10.95 -9.28 -14.51
N ALA A 34 -10.00 -8.36 -14.73
CA ALA A 34 -10.11 -7.29 -15.70
C ALA A 34 -8.91 -7.25 -16.67
N PRO A 35 -9.13 -6.94 -17.96
CA PRO A 35 -10.42 -6.65 -18.59
C PRO A 35 -11.26 -7.92 -18.78
N THR A 36 -12.58 -7.76 -18.81
CA THR A 36 -13.52 -8.86 -19.01
C THR A 36 -13.28 -9.58 -20.34
N GLU A 37 -12.89 -10.86 -20.31
CA GLU A 37 -12.61 -11.65 -21.52
C GLU A 37 -13.88 -12.16 -22.23
N ILE A 38 -14.97 -12.34 -21.49
CA ILE A 38 -16.27 -12.78 -22.03
C ILE A 38 -16.99 -11.64 -22.76
N ALA A 39 -17.71 -11.98 -23.82
CA ALA A 39 -18.47 -11.08 -24.66
C ALA A 39 -19.98 -11.22 -24.40
N ALA A 40 -20.77 -10.25 -24.88
CA ALA A 40 -22.24 -10.26 -24.72
C ALA A 40 -22.89 -11.53 -25.29
N VAL A 41 -22.32 -12.10 -26.36
CA VAL A 41 -22.81 -13.33 -26.99
C VAL A 41 -22.71 -14.55 -26.07
N ASP A 42 -21.76 -14.54 -25.13
CA ASP A 42 -21.52 -15.65 -24.20
C ASP A 42 -22.58 -15.73 -23.09
N PHE A 43 -23.36 -14.65 -22.89
CA PHE A 43 -24.53 -14.64 -22.01
C PHE A 43 -25.77 -15.28 -22.68
N GLY A 44 -25.64 -15.72 -23.93
CA GLY A 44 -26.73 -16.29 -24.70
C GLY A 44 -27.71 -15.25 -25.26
N ARG A 45 -28.62 -15.72 -26.12
CA ARG A 45 -29.47 -14.83 -26.94
C ARG A 45 -30.41 -13.94 -26.15
N VAL A 46 -30.82 -14.36 -24.94
CA VAL A 46 -31.85 -13.69 -24.14
C VAL A 46 -31.25 -12.80 -23.04
N HIS A 47 -30.01 -13.06 -22.59
CA HIS A 47 -29.43 -12.35 -21.45
C HIS A 47 -28.30 -11.38 -21.84
N GLN A 48 -28.20 -10.99 -23.11
CA GLN A 48 -27.19 -10.04 -23.59
C GLN A 48 -27.23 -8.70 -22.83
N GLU A 49 -28.39 -8.27 -22.35
CA GLU A 49 -28.55 -7.07 -21.51
C GLU A 49 -27.84 -7.17 -20.15
N SER A 50 -27.64 -8.39 -19.63
CA SER A 50 -26.93 -8.62 -18.36
C SER A 50 -25.42 -8.45 -18.50
N PHE A 51 -24.88 -8.61 -19.72
CA PHE A 51 -23.47 -8.41 -20.01
C PHE A 51 -22.99 -7.00 -19.61
N GLY A 52 -23.78 -5.97 -19.88
CA GLY A 52 -23.40 -4.59 -19.54
C GLY A 52 -23.20 -4.39 -18.03
N LYS A 53 -24.12 -4.95 -17.21
CA LYS A 53 -24.00 -4.92 -15.75
C LYS A 53 -22.82 -5.74 -15.25
N TYR A 54 -22.63 -6.94 -15.82
CA TYR A 54 -21.51 -7.81 -15.48
C TYR A 54 -20.17 -7.12 -15.76
N LYS A 55 -19.97 -6.64 -17.00
CA LYS A 55 -18.76 -5.92 -17.40
C LYS A 55 -18.52 -4.71 -16.50
N SER A 56 -19.55 -3.89 -16.26
CA SER A 56 -19.42 -2.72 -15.40
C SER A 56 -19.00 -3.08 -13.97
N GLY A 57 -19.53 -4.18 -13.42
CA GLY A 57 -19.15 -4.65 -12.08
C GLY A 57 -17.70 -5.12 -12.02
N ILE A 58 -17.26 -5.88 -13.02
CA ILE A 58 -15.87 -6.34 -13.14
C ILE A 58 -14.90 -5.16 -13.30
N ASP A 59 -15.23 -4.19 -14.16
CA ASP A 59 -14.43 -2.98 -14.33
C ASP A 59 -14.32 -2.20 -13.00
N GLN A 60 -15.42 -2.07 -12.24
CA GLN A 60 -15.42 -1.42 -10.93
C GLN A 60 -14.57 -2.17 -9.90
N ILE A 61 -14.63 -3.50 -9.88
CA ILE A 61 -13.80 -4.34 -9.01
C ILE A 61 -12.31 -4.15 -9.34
N GLY A 62 -11.94 -4.23 -10.63
CA GLY A 62 -10.55 -4.02 -11.06
C GLY A 62 -10.03 -2.62 -10.72
N ALA A 63 -10.85 -1.58 -10.94
CA ALA A 63 -10.52 -0.21 -10.56
C ALA A 63 -10.38 -0.03 -9.05
N GLY A 64 -11.26 -0.63 -8.26
CA GLY A 64 -11.22 -0.60 -6.80
C GLY A 64 -9.97 -1.27 -6.23
N MET A 65 -9.62 -2.45 -6.75
CA MET A 65 -8.42 -3.17 -6.35
C MET A 65 -7.13 -2.43 -6.71
N THR A 66 -7.07 -1.84 -7.92
CA THR A 66 -5.95 -0.97 -8.32
C THR A 66 -5.84 0.26 -7.41
N GLY A 67 -6.97 0.88 -7.08
CA GLY A 67 -7.03 2.01 -6.16
C GLY A 67 -6.54 1.66 -4.75
N LEU A 68 -6.91 0.49 -4.23
CA LEU A 68 -6.46 -0.02 -2.95
C LEU A 68 -4.94 -0.25 -2.94
N SER A 69 -4.41 -0.92 -3.95
CA SER A 69 -2.96 -1.12 -4.11
C SER A 69 -2.20 0.22 -4.06
N ASN A 70 -2.66 1.20 -4.83
CA ASN A 70 -2.07 2.55 -4.82
C ASN A 70 -2.15 3.23 -3.44
N ALA A 71 -3.28 3.10 -2.74
CA ALA A 71 -3.43 3.67 -1.40
C ALA A 71 -2.47 3.03 -0.39
N LEU A 72 -2.28 1.72 -0.46
CA LEU A 72 -1.35 0.97 0.40
C LEU A 72 0.11 1.35 0.11
N MET A 73 0.50 1.47 -1.16
CA MET A 73 1.83 1.95 -1.55
C MET A 73 2.09 3.38 -1.05
N ASN A 74 1.12 4.28 -1.19
CA ASN A 74 1.24 5.65 -0.71
C ASN A 74 1.39 5.72 0.82
N LEU A 75 0.61 4.93 1.54
CA LEU A 75 0.71 4.83 3.00
C LEU A 75 2.09 4.28 3.42
N SER A 76 2.56 3.22 2.76
CA SER A 76 3.89 2.64 2.98
C SER A 76 4.99 3.68 2.79
N SER A 77 4.98 4.41 1.67
CA SER A 77 5.92 5.49 1.39
C SER A 77 5.90 6.62 2.44
N GLY A 78 4.70 7.00 2.90
CA GLY A 78 4.52 7.98 3.97
C GLY A 78 5.15 7.53 5.29
N ILE A 79 4.94 6.27 5.68
CA ILE A 79 5.54 5.67 6.89
C ILE A 79 7.06 5.62 6.78
N GLY A 80 7.61 5.19 5.63
CA GLY A 80 9.07 5.17 5.42
C GLY A 80 9.71 6.56 5.51
N THR A 81 9.03 7.58 4.97
CA THR A 81 9.47 8.98 5.09
C THR A 81 9.46 9.46 6.54
N ALA A 82 8.42 9.12 7.30
CA ALA A 82 8.33 9.46 8.72
C ALA A 82 9.43 8.78 9.53
N GLY A 83 9.64 7.47 9.34
CA GLY A 83 10.69 6.71 10.01
C GLY A 83 12.09 7.29 9.77
N SER A 84 12.37 7.69 8.52
CA SER A 84 13.66 8.31 8.16
C SER A 84 13.89 9.65 8.88
N LYS A 85 12.85 10.48 9.00
CA LYS A 85 12.92 11.75 9.73
C LYS A 85 13.15 11.54 11.23
N TYR A 86 12.49 10.55 11.83
CA TYR A 86 12.70 10.22 13.24
C TYR A 86 14.14 9.77 13.51
N ASN A 87 14.69 8.87 12.68
CA ASN A 87 16.07 8.40 12.83
C ASN A 87 17.09 9.54 12.70
N ALA A 88 16.91 10.45 11.73
CA ALA A 88 17.79 11.60 11.56
C ALA A 88 17.76 12.55 12.77
N GLN A 89 16.56 12.83 13.31
CA GLN A 89 16.42 13.66 14.51
C GLN A 89 17.07 13.01 15.74
N GLU A 90 17.00 11.68 15.88
CA GLU A 90 17.63 10.97 16.98
C GLU A 90 19.16 10.99 16.87
N GLN A 91 19.72 10.77 15.67
CA GLN A 91 21.16 10.92 15.44
C GLN A 91 21.66 12.32 15.81
N ASP A 92 20.94 13.37 15.38
CA ASP A 92 21.28 14.75 15.70
C ASP A 92 21.18 15.05 17.20
N ALA A 93 20.12 14.57 17.86
CA ALA A 93 19.92 14.74 19.30
C ALA A 93 20.98 14.01 20.12
N GLY A 94 21.31 12.77 19.75
CA GLY A 94 22.36 11.97 20.37
C GLY A 94 23.74 12.60 20.20
N ALA A 95 24.06 13.09 19.00
CA ALA A 95 25.31 13.80 18.73
C ALA A 95 25.44 15.07 19.58
N ARG A 96 24.36 15.85 19.72
CA ARG A 96 24.33 17.04 20.58
C ARG A 96 24.47 16.70 22.06
N ALA A 97 23.79 15.65 22.53
CA ALA A 97 23.89 15.21 23.91
C ALA A 97 25.30 14.72 24.26
N ASN A 98 25.92 13.93 23.38
CA ASN A 98 27.31 13.48 23.55
C ASN A 98 28.30 14.65 23.55
N ALA A 99 28.11 15.63 22.65
CA ALA A 99 28.92 16.84 22.62
C ALA A 99 28.75 17.71 23.89
N ALA A 100 27.55 17.73 24.47
CA ALA A 100 27.27 18.46 25.71
C ALA A 100 27.82 17.75 26.96
N GLY A 101 27.79 16.41 27.00
CA GLY A 101 28.31 15.61 28.11
C GLY A 101 29.83 15.41 28.10
N SER A 102 30.50 15.74 27.00
CA SER A 102 31.96 15.67 26.88
C SER A 102 32.66 16.99 27.28
N LYS A 103 31.95 17.92 27.93
CA LYS A 103 32.49 19.17 28.51
C LYS A 103 32.56 19.10 30.03
#